data_AF-A0A920NW77-F1
#
_entry.id   AF-A0A920NW77-F1
#
_cell.length_a   1.000
_cell.length_b   1.000
_cell.length_c   1.000
_cell.angle_alpha   90.00
_cell.angle_beta   90.00
_cell.angle_gamma   90.00
#
_symmetry.space_group_name_H-M   'P 1'
#
loop_
_entity.id
_entity.type
_entity.pdbx_description
1 polymer ?
#
loop_
_entity_poly.entity_id
_entity_poly.type
_entity_poly.pdbx_seq_one_letter_code
_entity_poly.pdbx_strand_id
1 'polypeptide(L)' 'MKKDQSTEGGTSDGRFIAPTGSEVVEVGPLNASIHKIDEAVSIQELEMLPDIYLKVITKL' A
#
# COMPACT_ATOMS: atom_id res chain seq x y z
N MET A 1 -3.86 0.99 10.22
CA MET A 1 -4.21 0.55 8.84
C MET A 1 -5.59 -0.06 8.78
N LYS A 2 -6.49 0.54 7.98
CA LYS A 2 -7.83 -0.01 7.68
C LYS A 2 -7.68 -1.14 6.64
N LYS A 3 -8.32 -2.29 6.87
CA LYS A 3 -8.30 -3.42 5.94
C LYS A 3 -9.61 -3.46 5.16
N ASP A 4 -9.58 -2.95 3.94
CA ASP A 4 -10.72 -2.85 3.03
C ASP A 4 -10.23 -3.08 1.60
N GLN A 5 -11.04 -3.68 0.72
CA GLN A 5 -10.67 -3.84 -0.69
C GLN A 5 -11.09 -2.58 -1.46
N SER A 6 -10.13 -1.67 -1.60
CA SER A 6 -10.17 -0.43 -2.36
C SER A 6 -10.02 -0.59 -3.88
N THR A 7 -10.82 0.07 -4.71
CA THR A 7 -10.40 0.51 -6.07
C THR A 7 -10.53 2.02 -6.26
N GLU A 8 -10.73 2.75 -5.16
CA GLU A 8 -10.85 4.21 -5.16
C GLU A 8 -9.47 4.89 -5.16
N GLY A 9 -9.44 6.20 -5.43
CA GLY A 9 -8.21 6.99 -5.42
C GLY A 9 -7.63 7.22 -6.81
N GLY A 10 -6.30 7.22 -6.91
CA GLY A 10 -5.56 7.47 -8.15
C GLY A 10 -5.21 6.18 -8.92
N THR A 11 -4.09 6.21 -9.64
CA THR A 11 -3.52 5.03 -10.32
C THR A 11 -2.09 4.79 -9.84
N SER A 12 -1.62 3.55 -9.94
CA SER A 12 -0.23 3.16 -9.76
C SER A 12 0.32 2.49 -11.01
N ASP A 13 1.60 2.16 -10.98
CA ASP A 13 2.24 1.39 -12.05
C ASP A 13 1.85 -0.10 -12.04
N GLY A 14 0.99 -0.53 -11.11
CA GLY A 14 0.31 -1.82 -11.15
C GLY A 14 -0.42 -2.06 -12.48
N ARG A 15 -0.91 -1.01 -13.14
CA ARG A 15 -1.52 -1.09 -14.48
C ARG A 15 -0.58 -1.62 -15.57
N PHE A 16 0.73 -1.48 -15.40
CA PHE A 16 1.73 -2.00 -16.32
C PHE A 16 2.18 -3.42 -15.95
N ILE A 17 2.06 -3.80 -14.68
CA ILE A 17 2.42 -5.13 -14.18
C ILE A 17 1.29 -6.13 -14.44
N ALA A 18 0.02 -5.74 -14.28
CA ALA A 18 -1.13 -6.63 -14.44
C ALA A 18 -1.18 -7.37 -15.81
N PRO A 19 -0.82 -6.75 -16.96
CA PRO A 19 -0.77 -7.44 -18.25
C PRO A 19 0.25 -8.59 -18.35
N THR A 20 1.18 -8.73 -17.39
CA THR A 20 2.10 -9.87 -17.33
C THR A 20 1.43 -11.17 -16.87
N GLY A 21 0.17 -11.11 -16.42
CA GLY A 21 -0.55 -12.23 -15.81
C GLY A 21 -0.35 -12.33 -14.29
N SER A 22 0.34 -11.36 -13.67
CA SER A 22 0.52 -11.30 -12.22
C SER A 22 -0.74 -10.82 -11.51
N GLU A 23 -1.05 -11.40 -10.35
CA GLU A 23 -2.02 -10.81 -9.41
C GLU A 23 -1.38 -9.58 -8.74
N VAL A 24 -2.05 -8.42 -8.80
CA VAL A 24 -1.52 -7.15 -8.29
C VAL A 24 -2.43 -6.59 -7.22
N VAL A 25 -1.85 -6.26 -6.06
CA VAL A 25 -2.50 -5.56 -4.95
C VAL A 25 -1.60 -4.43 -4.46
N GLU A 26 -2.21 -3.36 -3.93
CA GLU A 26 -1.48 -2.22 -3.36
C GLU A 26 -1.71 -2.15 -1.85
N VAL A 27 -0.62 -2.01 -1.08
CA VAL A 27 -0.66 -1.95 0.39
C VAL A 27 0.38 -0.94 0.87
N GLY A 28 -0.04 0.03 1.69
CA GLY A 28 0.82 1.03 2.28
C GLY A 28 0.16 1.82 3.42
N PRO A 29 0.85 2.84 3.98
CA PRO A 29 0.32 3.72 5.03
C PRO A 29 -0.88 4.56 4.57
N LEU A 30 -1.47 5.30 5.52
CA LEU A 30 -2.56 6.23 5.21
C LEU A 30 -2.10 7.32 4.23
N ASN A 31 -2.88 7.54 3.16
CA ASN A 31 -2.57 8.51 2.11
C ASN A 31 -3.17 9.92 2.35
N ALA A 32 -3.67 10.22 3.56
CA ALA A 32 -4.47 11.42 3.82
C ALA A 32 -3.73 12.75 3.55
N SER A 33 -2.40 12.76 3.70
CA SER A 33 -1.54 13.94 3.52
C SER A 33 -0.70 13.91 2.25
N ILE A 34 -0.79 12.88 1.38
CA ILE A 34 0.04 12.84 0.17
C ILE A 34 -0.25 14.08 -0.69
N HIS A 35 0.80 14.68 -1.23
CA HIS A 35 0.73 15.88 -2.07
C HIS A 35 0.13 17.12 -1.36
N LYS A 36 0.28 17.21 -0.04
CA LYS A 36 -0.12 18.39 0.76
C LYS A 36 1.07 18.96 1.51
N ILE A 37 0.96 20.22 1.95
CA ILE A 37 1.93 20.81 2.89
C ILE A 37 1.87 20.02 4.20
N ASP A 38 3.01 19.88 4.87
CA ASP A 38 3.18 19.08 6.10
C ASP A 38 2.79 17.61 5.92
N GLU A 39 3.18 17.01 4.79
CA GLU A 39 3.05 15.58 4.54
C GLU A 39 3.76 14.76 5.63
N ALA A 40 3.03 13.84 6.25
CA ALA A 40 3.51 13.07 7.38
C ALA A 40 2.93 11.67 7.39
N VAL A 41 3.59 10.78 8.14
CA VAL A 41 3.15 9.42 8.38
C VAL A 41 3.22 9.12 9.88
N SER A 42 2.32 8.29 10.38
CA SER A 42 2.40 7.77 11.75
C SER A 42 3.61 6.86 11.90
N ILE A 43 4.46 7.13 12.91
CA ILE A 43 5.63 6.29 13.21
C ILE A 43 5.18 4.87 13.56
N GLN A 44 4.10 4.72 14.32
CA GLN A 44 3.58 3.41 14.71
C GLN A 44 3.09 2.62 13.49
N GLU A 45 2.41 3.26 12.53
CA GLU A 45 2.00 2.58 11.30
C GLU A 45 3.18 2.21 10.42
N LEU A 46 4.21 3.07 10.37
CA LEU A 46 5.42 2.82 9.60
C LEU A 46 6.21 1.64 10.18
N GLU A 47 6.31 1.53 11.50
CA GLU A 47 6.96 0.41 12.20
C GLU A 47 6.22 -0.92 12.02
N MET A 48 4.89 -0.89 11.85
CA MET A 48 4.09 -2.10 11.60
C MET A 48 4.17 -2.62 10.16
N LEU A 49 4.48 -1.75 9.20
CA LEU A 49 4.40 -2.07 7.77
C LEU A 49 5.36 -3.20 7.34
N PRO A 50 6.63 -3.27 7.81
CA PRO A 50 7.54 -4.36 7.50
C PRO A 50 6.99 -5.74 7.93
N ASP A 51 6.35 -5.83 9.09
CA ASP A 51 5.76 -7.09 9.56
C ASP A 51 4.61 -7.56 8.67
N ILE A 52 3.86 -6.62 8.08
CA ILE A 52 2.80 -6.94 7.11
C ILE A 52 3.42 -7.51 5.83
N TYR A 53 4.44 -6.84 5.29
CA TYR A 53 5.13 -7.32 4.08
C TYR A 53 5.79 -8.68 4.33
N LEU A 54 6.47 -8.86 5.47
CA LEU A 54 7.08 -10.13 5.84
C LEU A 54 6.04 -11.25 5.91
N LYS A 55 4.89 -11.01 6.55
CA LYS A 55 3.79 -12.00 6.60
C LYS A 55 3.28 -12.40 5.22
N VAL A 56 3.17 -11.46 4.28
CA VAL A 56 2.79 -11.76 2.89
C VAL A 56 3.85 -12.63 2.22
N ILE A 57 5.12 -12.22 2.29
CA ILE A 57 6.25 -12.94 1.67
C ILE A 57 6.38 -14.36 2.22
N THR A 58 6.20 -14.56 3.53
CA THR A 58 6.34 -15.89 4.14
C THR A 58 5.15 -16.82 3.93
N LYS A 59 4.02 -16.29 3.45
CA LYS A 59 2.78 -17.06 3.23
C LYS A 59 2.61 -17.50 1.77
N LEU A 60 3.25 -16.79 0.84
CA LEU A 60 3.29 -17.10 -0.60
C LEU A 60 4.47 -18.02 -0.90
#